data_AF-A0A819UEZ0-F1
#
_entry.id   AF-A0A819UEZ0-F1
#
_cell.length_a   1.000
_cell.length_b   1.000
_cell.length_c   1.000
_cell.angle_alpha   90.00
_cell.angle_beta   90.00
_cell.angle_gamma   90.00
#
_symmetry.space_group_name_H-M   'P 1'
#
loop_
_entity.id
_entity.type
_entity.pdbx_description
1 polymer ?
#
loop_
_entity_poly.entity_id
_entity_poly.type
_entity_poly.pdbx_seq_one_letter_code
_entity_poly.pdbx_strand_id
1 'polypeptide(L)'
;MHPQAAVPTEAPLRASSPDFSSLSYEELEQLELVLQKQVLIENEQIQRLAGLRRTMVHLQQTIENDHKRPRTLSSSTSNNSSPVQINQSILTSSDIVECYICLSIIEVQTNNINLSSPILCADCHRPVCRRCGNYTSPEFILSHYAIHLENQNHASKWRCRMCIVRREVVRKSGTCLNKEK
;
A
#
# COMPACT_ATOMS: atom_id res chain seq x y z
N MET A 1 -8.53 55.83 23.64
CA MET A 1 -9.50 54.82 24.12
C MET A 1 -10.20 54.24 22.91
N HIS A 2 -10.04 52.95 22.65
CA HIS A 2 -10.74 52.21 21.59
C HIS A 2 -11.58 51.11 22.28
N PRO A 3 -12.85 50.92 21.93
CA PRO A 3 -13.62 49.80 22.45
C PRO A 3 -13.23 48.52 21.71
N GLN A 4 -12.78 47.50 22.45
CA GLN A 4 -12.65 46.15 21.92
C GLN A 4 -14.05 45.54 21.78
N ALA A 5 -14.39 45.12 20.56
CA ALA A 5 -15.58 44.32 20.29
C ALA A 5 -15.40 42.94 20.94
N ALA A 6 -16.34 42.55 21.81
CA ALA A 6 -16.41 41.22 22.37
C ALA A 6 -16.85 40.24 21.27
N VAL A 7 -15.98 39.30 20.94
CA VAL A 7 -16.30 38.17 20.06
C VAL A 7 -17.21 37.22 20.85
N PRO A 8 -18.41 36.85 20.35
CA PRO A 8 -19.22 35.83 20.98
C PRO A 8 -18.55 34.47 20.75
N THR A 9 -18.00 33.89 21.82
CA THR A 9 -17.51 32.52 21.82
C THR A 9 -18.69 31.58 21.95
N GLU A 10 -19.36 31.25 20.84
CA GLU A 10 -20.31 30.14 20.83
C GLU A 10 -19.53 28.82 20.90
N ALA A 11 -19.54 28.18 22.07
CA ALA A 11 -19.03 26.83 22.23
C ALA A 11 -19.85 25.87 21.36
N PRO A 12 -19.21 24.91 20.65
CA PRO A 12 -19.93 23.96 19.82
C PRO A 12 -20.94 23.18 20.67
N LEU A 13 -22.21 23.18 20.25
CA LEU A 13 -23.28 22.37 20.82
C LEU A 13 -22.80 20.92 20.92
N ARG A 14 -22.42 20.48 22.13
CA ARG A 14 -22.15 19.06 22.40
C ARG A 14 -23.45 18.32 22.13
N ALA A 15 -23.42 17.38 21.19
CA ALA A 15 -24.52 16.44 21.00
C ALA A 15 -24.85 15.81 22.36
N SER A 16 -26.10 15.95 22.80
CA SER A 16 -26.60 15.36 24.03
C SER A 16 -26.47 13.84 23.96
N SER A 17 -26.05 13.22 25.07
CA SER A 17 -25.95 11.77 25.19
C SER A 17 -27.31 11.11 24.89
N PRO A 18 -27.32 9.94 24.22
CA PRO A 18 -28.57 9.22 23.98
C PRO A 18 -29.22 8.83 25.32
N ASP A 19 -30.52 9.07 25.43
CA ASP A 19 -31.33 8.65 26.58
C ASP A 19 -31.92 7.27 26.33
N PHE A 20 -31.70 6.34 27.27
CA PHE A 20 -32.16 4.95 27.23
C PHE A 20 -33.22 4.65 28.29
N SER A 21 -33.70 5.67 29.02
CA SER A 21 -34.64 5.51 30.14
C SER A 21 -36.00 4.92 29.75
N SER A 22 -36.37 4.97 28.48
CA SER A 22 -37.62 4.39 27.95
C SER A 22 -37.54 2.90 27.64
N LEU A 23 -36.37 2.28 27.69
CA LEU A 23 -36.20 0.86 27.37
C LEU A 23 -36.56 -0.02 28.56
N SER A 24 -37.24 -1.13 28.29
CA SER A 24 -37.46 -2.18 29.28
C SER A 24 -36.15 -2.91 29.60
N TYR A 25 -36.15 -3.68 30.70
CA TYR A 25 -34.98 -4.47 31.11
C TYR A 25 -34.54 -5.47 30.02
N GLU A 26 -35.49 -6.17 29.40
CA GLU A 26 -35.20 -7.14 28.34
C GLU A 26 -34.60 -6.46 27.09
N GLU A 27 -35.09 -5.28 26.72
CA GLU A 27 -34.55 -4.49 25.61
C GLU A 27 -33.15 -3.96 25.90
N LEU A 28 -32.86 -3.58 27.15
CA LEU A 28 -31.53 -3.18 27.59
C LEU A 28 -30.53 -4.33 27.51
N GLU A 29 -30.92 -5.55 27.90
CA GLU A 29 -30.06 -6.74 27.79
C GLU A 29 -29.74 -7.08 26.32
N GLN A 30 -30.73 -6.97 25.42
CA GLN A 30 -30.50 -7.14 23.98
C GLN A 30 -29.58 -6.05 23.41
N LEU A 31 -29.76 -4.80 23.84
CA LEU A 31 -28.89 -3.69 23.44
C LEU A 31 -27.45 -3.92 23.90
N GLU A 32 -27.25 -4.37 25.14
CA GLU A 32 -25.92 -4.71 25.66
C GLU A 32 -25.25 -5.80 24.81
N LEU A 33 -25.97 -6.87 24.46
CA LEU A 33 -25.46 -7.92 23.59
C LEU A 33 -25.02 -7.40 22.21
N VAL A 34 -25.80 -6.48 21.63
CA VAL A 34 -25.44 -5.84 20.34
C VAL A 34 -24.20 -4.97 20.48
N LEU A 35 -24.11 -4.17 21.55
CA LEU A 35 -22.95 -3.32 21.81
C LEU A 35 -21.68 -4.15 22.06
N GLN A 36 -21.77 -5.25 22.81
CA GLN A 36 -20.65 -6.17 23.01
C GLN A 36 -20.17 -6.78 21.69
N LYS A 37 -21.09 -7.22 20.81
CA LYS A 37 -20.75 -7.70 19.47
C LYS A 37 -20.09 -6.63 18.62
N GLN A 38 -20.59 -5.39 18.69
CA GLN A 38 -20.01 -4.26 17.97
C GLN A 38 -18.56 -4.01 18.41
N VAL A 39 -18.27 -4.03 19.71
CA VAL A 39 -16.91 -3.88 20.25
C VAL A 39 -15.98 -5.00 19.74
N LEU A 40 -16.46 -6.24 19.66
CA LEU A 40 -15.66 -7.35 19.11
C LEU A 40 -15.32 -7.15 17.63
N ILE A 41 -16.30 -6.71 16.82
CA ILE A 41 -16.10 -6.40 15.40
C ILE A 41 -15.09 -5.26 15.25
N GLU A 42 -15.22 -4.20 16.04
CA GLU A 42 -14.30 -3.07 16.03
C GLU A 42 -12.87 -3.48 16.38
N ASN A 43 -12.71 -4.29 17.44
CA ASN A 43 -11.41 -4.84 17.82
C ASN A 43 -10.79 -5.67 16.69
N GLU A 44 -11.57 -6.48 15.99
CA GLU A 44 -11.09 -7.24 14.84
C GLU A 44 -10.63 -6.32 13.70
N GLN A 45 -11.41 -5.27 13.38
CA GLN A 45 -11.01 -4.30 12.35
C GLN A 45 -9.74 -3.54 12.74
N ILE A 46 -9.60 -3.15 14.02
CA ILE A 46 -8.39 -2.52 14.56
C ILE A 46 -7.19 -3.45 14.38
N GLN A 47 -7.31 -4.73 14.72
CA GLN A 47 -6.24 -5.72 14.55
C GLN A 47 -5.87 -5.93 13.07
N ARG A 48 -6.86 -6.04 12.19
CA ARG A 48 -6.65 -6.16 10.73
C ARG A 48 -5.89 -4.94 10.18
N LEU A 49 -6.30 -3.72 10.56
CA LEU A 49 -5.62 -2.49 10.15
C LEU A 49 -4.20 -2.40 10.73
N ALA A 50 -4.01 -2.79 11.98
CA ALA A 50 -2.68 -2.87 12.61
C ALA A 50 -1.77 -3.87 11.88
N GLY A 51 -2.29 -5.02 11.44
CA GLY A 51 -1.57 -5.98 10.60
C GLY A 51 -1.09 -5.39 9.27
N LEU A 52 -1.96 -4.62 8.60
CA LEU A 52 -1.59 -3.92 7.36
C LEU A 52 -0.50 -2.86 7.61
N ARG A 53 -0.62 -2.07 8.68
CA ARG A 53 0.39 -1.07 9.07
C ARG A 53 1.74 -1.71 9.37
N ARG A 54 1.77 -2.82 10.11
CA ARG A 54 3.00 -3.59 10.37
C ARG A 54 3.64 -4.10 9.08
N THR A 55 2.84 -4.64 8.16
CA THR A 55 3.32 -5.09 6.84
C THR A 55 3.94 -3.95 6.04
N MET A 56 3.32 -2.78 6.05
CA MET A 56 3.84 -1.58 5.39
C MET A 56 5.20 -1.16 5.97
N VAL A 57 5.31 -1.10 7.30
CA VAL A 57 6.57 -0.75 7.98
C VAL A 57 7.66 -1.77 7.66
N HIS A 58 7.34 -3.06 7.74
CA HIS A 58 8.31 -4.13 7.43
C HIS A 58 8.83 -4.03 5.99
N LEU A 59 7.92 -3.89 5.01
CA LEU A 59 8.32 -3.70 3.61
C LEU A 59 9.19 -2.46 3.42
N GLN A 60 8.93 -1.38 4.17
CA GLN A 60 9.69 -0.16 4.07
C GLN A 60 11.10 -0.35 4.61
N GLN A 61 11.23 -1.01 5.76
CA GLN A 61 12.51 -1.37 6.35
C GLN A 61 13.31 -2.32 5.45
N THR A 62 12.67 -3.33 4.85
CA THR A 62 13.35 -4.25 3.90
C THR A 62 13.94 -3.47 2.73
N ILE A 63 13.15 -2.60 2.12
CA ILE A 63 13.61 -1.75 1.02
C ILE A 63 14.77 -0.86 1.50
N GLU A 64 14.63 -0.15 2.62
CA GLU A 64 15.68 0.75 3.10
C GLU A 64 16.98 0.03 3.47
N ASN A 65 16.91 -1.17 4.06
CA ASN A 65 18.08 -1.94 4.47
C ASN A 65 18.82 -2.56 3.28
N ASP A 66 18.08 -3.15 2.34
CA ASP A 66 18.69 -3.79 1.16
C ASP A 66 19.33 -2.75 0.24
N HIS A 67 18.76 -1.54 0.15
CA HIS A 67 19.36 -0.42 -0.61
C HIS A 67 20.62 0.16 0.06
N LYS A 68 20.78 -0.02 1.39
CA LYS A 68 21.97 0.47 2.13
C LYS A 68 23.13 -0.53 2.15
N ARG A 69 22.89 -1.80 1.85
CA ARG A 69 23.93 -2.83 1.92
C ARG A 69 24.80 -2.74 0.65
N PRO A 70 26.10 -2.39 0.74
CA PRO A 70 26.99 -2.57 -0.38
C PRO A 70 27.03 -4.07 -0.70
N ARG A 71 26.50 -4.45 -1.86
CA ARG A 71 26.55 -5.82 -2.36
C ARG A 71 28.01 -6.14 -2.67
N THR A 72 28.71 -6.73 -1.70
CA THR A 72 29.81 -7.64 -2.00
C THR A 72 29.22 -8.73 -2.90
N LEU A 73 29.62 -8.76 -4.17
CA LEU A 73 29.34 -9.88 -5.06
C LEU A 73 29.81 -11.16 -4.37
N SER A 74 28.88 -11.93 -3.82
CA SER A 74 29.15 -13.30 -3.44
C SER A 74 29.13 -14.13 -4.72
N SER A 75 30.21 -14.03 -5.50
CA SER A 75 30.54 -15.02 -6.51
C SER A 75 30.79 -16.32 -5.76
N SER A 76 29.82 -17.23 -5.78
CA SER A 76 30.03 -18.62 -5.39
C SER A 76 30.90 -19.27 -6.48
N THR A 77 32.21 -19.06 -6.40
CA THR A 77 33.20 -19.75 -7.21
C THR A 77 33.47 -21.10 -6.57
N SER A 78 32.81 -22.15 -7.05
CA SER A 78 33.24 -23.52 -6.83
C SER A 78 34.43 -23.81 -7.73
N ASN A 79 35.62 -24.00 -7.13
CA ASN A 79 36.87 -24.32 -7.82
C ASN A 79 36.88 -25.77 -8.36
N ASN A 80 37.29 -25.91 -9.63
CA ASN A 80 38.25 -26.87 -10.22
C ASN A 80 37.98 -26.91 -11.74
N SER A 81 38.88 -26.74 -12.70
CA SER A 81 40.34 -26.64 -12.77
C SER A 81 40.74 -26.29 -14.22
N SER A 82 41.52 -25.23 -14.47
CA SER A 82 42.48 -25.01 -15.59
C SER A 82 42.83 -23.51 -15.73
N PRO A 83 44.09 -23.13 -16.05
CA PRO A 83 44.48 -21.73 -16.19
C PRO A 83 44.23 -21.29 -17.64
N VAL A 84 43.05 -20.73 -17.92
CA VAL A 84 42.85 -19.94 -19.14
C VAL A 84 42.87 -18.47 -18.72
N GLN A 85 43.82 -17.72 -19.29
CA GLN A 85 43.88 -16.27 -19.18
C GLN A 85 42.56 -15.67 -19.64
N ILE A 86 41.73 -15.21 -18.71
CA ILE A 86 40.53 -14.43 -19.03
C ILE A 86 40.92 -12.95 -18.94
N ASN A 87 41.37 -12.45 -20.09
CA ASN A 87 41.19 -11.04 -20.44
C ASN A 87 39.67 -10.80 -20.62
N GLN A 88 38.98 -10.30 -19.61
CA GLN A 88 37.66 -9.66 -19.77
C GLN A 88 37.63 -8.44 -18.86
N SER A 89 38.05 -7.29 -19.40
CA SER A 89 37.14 -6.27 -19.95
C SER A 89 36.23 -5.67 -18.88
N ILE A 90 36.76 -4.62 -18.25
CA ILE A 90 36.10 -3.33 -17.99
C ILE A 90 34.58 -3.40 -18.21
N LEU A 91 33.83 -3.53 -17.12
CA LEU A 91 32.37 -3.39 -17.08
C LEU A 91 32.01 -1.96 -17.51
N THR A 92 31.69 -1.81 -18.79
CA THR A 92 31.02 -0.63 -19.32
C THR A 92 29.55 -0.67 -18.89
N SER A 93 29.09 0.44 -18.34
CA SER A 93 27.72 0.71 -17.93
C SER A 93 26.68 0.49 -19.05
N SER A 94 25.66 -0.34 -18.81
CA SER A 94 24.25 -0.10 -19.18
C SER A 94 23.35 -1.31 -18.84
N ASP A 95 22.19 -1.04 -18.23
CA ASP A 95 20.95 -1.83 -18.29
C ASP A 95 20.74 -3.08 -17.40
N ILE A 96 21.37 -3.18 -16.23
CA ILE A 96 20.84 -4.09 -15.20
C ILE A 96 19.65 -3.43 -14.51
N VAL A 97 18.43 -3.83 -14.88
CA VAL A 97 17.20 -3.41 -14.18
C VAL A 97 17.02 -4.29 -12.95
N GLU A 98 16.94 -3.69 -11.77
CA GLU A 98 16.69 -4.41 -10.52
C GLU A 98 15.26 -4.18 -10.01
N CYS A 99 14.69 -5.19 -9.35
CA CYS A 99 13.43 -5.04 -8.65
C CYS A 99 13.58 -4.08 -7.47
N TYR A 100 12.75 -3.05 -7.39
CA TYR A 100 12.78 -2.07 -6.31
C TYR A 100 12.59 -2.67 -4.91
N ILE A 101 11.81 -3.76 -4.78
CA ILE A 101 11.49 -4.36 -3.48
C ILE A 101 12.57 -5.32 -3.00
N CYS A 102 13.02 -6.25 -3.85
CA CYS A 102 13.92 -7.34 -3.44
C CYS A 102 15.29 -7.28 -4.10
N LEU A 103 15.56 -6.24 -4.90
CA LEU A 103 16.80 -6.03 -5.66
C LEU A 103 17.20 -7.22 -6.55
N SER A 104 16.29 -8.14 -6.86
CA SER A 104 16.57 -9.20 -7.81
C SER A 104 16.73 -8.61 -9.21
N ILE A 105 17.74 -9.06 -9.94
CA ILE A 105 17.93 -8.69 -11.34
C ILE A 105 16.68 -9.09 -12.14
N ILE A 106 16.21 -8.18 -12.98
CA ILE A 106 15.11 -8.37 -13.92
C ILE A 106 15.75 -8.50 -15.30
N GLU A 107 15.72 -9.71 -15.84
CA GLU A 107 16.20 -9.97 -17.19
C GLU A 107 15.28 -9.28 -18.21
N VAL A 108 15.81 -8.26 -18.89
CA VAL A 108 15.15 -7.61 -20.02
C VAL A 108 15.60 -8.33 -21.28
N GLN A 109 14.72 -9.09 -21.93
CA GLN A 109 15.05 -9.76 -23.19
C GLN A 109 15.20 -8.70 -24.30
N THR A 110 16.43 -8.50 -24.78
CA THR A 110 16.78 -7.54 -25.84
C THR A 110 16.96 -8.18 -27.22
N ASN A 111 16.89 -9.51 -27.34
CA ASN A 111 17.39 -10.23 -28.52
C ASN A 111 16.36 -10.55 -29.63
N ASN A 112 15.15 -10.02 -29.59
CA ASN A 112 14.23 -10.11 -30.73
C ASN A 112 13.29 -8.91 -30.73
N ILE A 113 12.70 -8.62 -31.88
CA ILE A 113 11.91 -7.44 -32.31
C ILE A 113 10.78 -7.00 -31.33
N ASN A 114 10.54 -7.72 -30.23
CA ASN A 114 9.69 -7.34 -29.10
C ASN A 114 10.51 -7.14 -27.82
N LEU A 115 10.99 -5.91 -27.59
CA LEU A 115 11.59 -5.50 -26.32
C LEU A 115 10.55 -5.64 -25.20
N SER A 116 10.65 -6.67 -24.36
CA SER A 116 9.81 -6.78 -23.17
C SER A 116 10.29 -5.76 -22.14
N SER A 117 9.61 -4.62 -22.05
CA SER A 117 9.95 -3.58 -21.08
C SER A 117 9.81 -4.09 -19.63
N PRO A 118 10.63 -3.61 -18.69
CA PRO A 118 10.50 -3.96 -17.29
C PRO A 118 9.12 -3.54 -16.76
N ILE A 119 8.54 -4.38 -15.90
CA ILE A 119 7.24 -4.10 -15.30
C ILE A 119 7.41 -2.94 -14.30
N LEU A 120 6.73 -1.82 -14.57
CA LEU A 120 6.73 -0.65 -13.69
C LEU A 120 5.47 -0.62 -12.82
N CYS A 121 5.64 -0.25 -11.55
CA CYS A 121 4.51 -0.01 -10.67
C CYS A 121 3.76 1.26 -11.10
N ALA A 122 2.44 1.19 -11.27
CA ALA A 122 1.62 2.32 -11.70
C ALA A 122 1.42 3.45 -10.66
N ASP A 123 1.88 3.28 -9.41
CA ASP A 123 1.85 4.35 -8.40
C ASP A 123 3.21 5.02 -8.26
N CYS A 124 4.26 4.23 -8.02
CA CYS A 124 5.60 4.77 -7.73
C CYS A 124 6.53 4.78 -8.96
N HIS A 125 6.10 4.23 -10.10
CA HIS A 125 6.85 4.14 -11.35
C HIS A 125 8.20 3.39 -11.25
N ARG A 126 8.44 2.66 -10.15
CA ARG A 126 9.66 1.88 -9.94
C ARG A 126 9.53 0.48 -10.56
N PRO A 127 10.63 -0.09 -11.09
CA PRO A 127 10.65 -1.45 -11.65
C PRO A 127 10.41 -2.49 -10.57
N VAL A 128 9.61 -3.52 -10.89
CA VAL A 128 9.30 -4.61 -9.98
C VAL A 128 9.29 -5.96 -10.68
N CYS A 129 9.80 -7.00 -10.02
CA CYS A 129 9.67 -8.36 -10.51
C CYS A 129 8.24 -8.89 -10.27
N ARG A 130 7.85 -9.93 -11.01
CA ARG A 130 6.52 -10.57 -10.91
C ARG A 130 6.20 -11.13 -9.52
N ARG A 131 7.20 -11.38 -8.67
CA ARG A 131 7.00 -11.81 -7.28
C ARG A 131 6.67 -10.64 -6.33
N CYS A 132 7.14 -9.45 -6.66
CA CYS A 132 7.02 -8.26 -5.83
C CYS A 132 5.95 -7.28 -6.31
N GLY A 133 5.44 -7.47 -7.53
CA GLY A 133 4.27 -6.78 -8.05
C GLY A 133 3.09 -7.72 -8.22
N ASN A 134 1.88 -7.16 -8.27
CA ASN A 134 0.68 -7.86 -8.69
C ASN A 134 -0.02 -7.07 -9.80
N TYR A 135 -0.66 -7.78 -10.72
CA TYR A 135 -1.57 -7.19 -11.68
C TYR A 135 -2.91 -6.93 -11.00
N THR A 136 -3.32 -5.65 -10.93
CA THR A 136 -4.57 -5.23 -10.30
C THR A 136 -5.56 -4.81 -11.39
N SER A 137 -6.64 -5.56 -11.54
CA SER A 137 -7.81 -5.18 -12.34
C SER A 137 -8.82 -4.47 -11.44
N PRO A 138 -9.61 -3.49 -11.94
CA PRO A 138 -10.81 -3.11 -11.22
C PRO A 138 -11.67 -4.34 -10.96
N GLU A 139 -12.21 -4.46 -9.75
CA GLU A 139 -13.33 -5.35 -9.49
C GLU A 139 -14.52 -4.77 -10.24
N PHE A 140 -15.01 -5.47 -11.27
CA PHE A 140 -16.26 -5.09 -11.92
C PHE A 140 -17.39 -5.25 -10.90
N ILE A 141 -17.86 -4.14 -10.34
CA ILE A 141 -19.13 -4.12 -9.63
C ILE A 141 -20.20 -4.38 -10.70
N LEU A 142 -20.88 -5.52 -10.60
CA LEU A 142 -21.96 -5.92 -11.51
C LEU A 142 -23.02 -4.82 -11.63
N SER A 143 -23.03 -4.15 -12.78
CA SER A 143 -24.10 -3.64 -13.65
C SER A 143 -25.45 -3.12 -13.12
N HIS A 144 -25.75 -3.03 -11.82
CA HIS A 144 -27.06 -2.55 -11.34
C HIS A 144 -27.08 -1.08 -10.90
N TYR A 145 -25.92 -0.43 -10.78
CA TYR A 145 -25.81 1.01 -10.53
C TYR A 145 -24.87 1.63 -11.55
N ALA A 146 -25.28 1.61 -12.82
CA ALA A 146 -24.67 2.40 -13.88
C ALA A 146 -25.04 3.89 -13.69
N ILE A 147 -24.55 4.50 -12.61
CA ILE A 147 -24.57 5.95 -12.45
C ILE A 147 -23.27 6.47 -13.07
N HIS A 148 -23.43 7.10 -14.25
CA HIS A 148 -22.49 7.98 -14.94
C HIS A 148 -21.06 8.01 -14.40
N LEU A 149 -20.20 7.17 -14.98
CA LEU A 149 -18.77 7.15 -14.70
C LEU A 149 -18.01 7.30 -16.04
N GLU A 150 -18.22 8.44 -16.70
CA GLU A 150 -17.55 8.89 -17.95
C GLU A 150 -16.03 9.11 -17.82
N ASN A 151 -15.41 8.75 -16.69
CA ASN A 151 -13.98 8.97 -16.43
C ASN A 151 -13.24 7.74 -15.84
N GLN A 152 -13.69 6.53 -16.14
CA GLN A 152 -13.00 5.31 -15.68
C GLN A 152 -11.76 4.99 -16.53
N ASN A 153 -10.66 5.71 -16.29
CA ASN A 153 -9.30 5.24 -16.57
C ASN A 153 -8.88 4.11 -15.61
N HIS A 154 -9.78 3.18 -15.29
CA HIS A 154 -9.52 1.99 -14.47
C HIS A 154 -8.98 0.85 -15.32
N ALA A 155 -8.05 1.15 -16.23
CA ALA A 155 -7.28 0.10 -16.88
C ALA A 155 -6.54 -0.72 -15.82
N SER A 156 -6.52 -2.04 -16.01
CA SER A 156 -5.75 -2.96 -15.19
C SER A 156 -4.27 -2.56 -15.19
N LYS A 157 -3.67 -2.51 -14.01
CA LYS A 157 -2.33 -1.93 -13.78
C LYS A 157 -1.49 -2.82 -12.87
N TRP A 158 -0.20 -2.93 -13.17
CA TRP A 158 0.77 -3.54 -12.28
C TRP A 158 1.08 -2.61 -11.10
N ARG A 159 1.10 -3.15 -9.88
CA ARG A 159 1.43 -2.39 -8.66
C ARG A 159 2.39 -3.19 -7.80
N CYS A 160 3.37 -2.51 -7.21
CA CYS A 160 4.26 -3.13 -6.25
C CYS A 160 3.53 -3.44 -4.93
N ARG A 161 3.98 -4.47 -4.20
CA ARG A 161 3.37 -4.89 -2.94
C ARG A 161 3.29 -3.75 -1.92
N MET A 162 4.31 -2.88 -1.87
CA MET A 162 4.30 -1.69 -1.02
C MET A 162 3.13 -0.75 -1.34
N CYS A 163 2.95 -0.39 -2.61
CA CYS A 163 1.89 0.51 -3.05
C CYS A 163 0.50 -0.10 -2.86
N ILE A 164 0.36 -1.42 -3.07
CA ILE A 164 -0.88 -2.15 -2.79
C ILE A 164 -1.24 -2.03 -1.30
N VAL A 165 -0.29 -2.32 -0.40
CA VAL A 165 -0.53 -2.23 1.05
C VAL A 165 -0.84 -0.79 1.46
N ARG A 166 -0.12 0.21 0.93
CA ARG A 166 -0.42 1.62 1.21
C ARG A 166 -1.85 2.01 0.83
N ARG A 167 -2.28 1.66 -0.38
CA ARG A 167 -3.66 1.88 -0.84
C ARG A 167 -4.67 1.22 0.10
N GLU A 168 -4.39 -0.01 0.51
CA GLU A 168 -5.27 -0.77 1.39
C GLU A 168 -5.35 -0.17 2.80
N VAL A 169 -4.24 0.32 3.36
CA VAL A 169 -4.22 1.04 4.63
C VAL A 169 -5.08 2.31 4.55
N VAL A 170 -4.89 3.13 3.51
CA VAL A 170 -5.68 4.36 3.33
C VAL A 170 -7.16 4.01 3.21
N ARG A 171 -7.51 3.09 2.30
CA ARG A 171 -8.90 2.66 2.04
C ARG A 171 -9.60 2.10 3.28
N LYS A 172 -8.93 1.22 4.03
CA LYS A 172 -9.52 0.55 5.21
C LYS A 172 -9.45 1.36 6.50
N SER A 173 -8.63 2.41 6.55
CA SER A 173 -8.55 3.27 7.72
C SER A 173 -9.75 4.20 7.89
N GLY A 174 -10.60 4.35 6.85
CA GLY A 174 -11.70 5.31 6.85
C GLY A 174 -11.25 6.78 6.90
N THR A 175 -9.94 7.05 6.82
CA THR A 175 -9.43 8.42 6.72
C THR A 175 -9.82 8.99 5.36
N CYS A 176 -10.85 9.83 5.36
CA CYS A 176 -11.10 10.70 4.22
C CYS A 176 -9.87 11.60 4.09
N LEU A 177 -9.17 11.49 2.96
CA LEU A 177 -8.21 12.52 2.56
C LEU A 177 -9.06 13.76 2.28
N ASN A 178 -9.32 14.55 3.32
CA ASN A 178 -9.96 15.85 3.17
C ASN A 178 -9.10 16.61 2.17
N LYS A 179 -9.65 16.89 0.99
CA LYS A 179 -9.09 17.89 0.10
C LYS A 179 -9.20 19.20 0.86
N GLU A 180 -8.12 19.61 1.50
CA GLU A 180 -7.97 21.02 1.87
C GLU A 180 -8.21 21.81 0.58
N LYS A 181 -9.28 22.60 0.59
CA LYS A 181 -9.63 23.56 -0.46
C LYS A 181 -8.89 24.85 -0.20
#